data_AF-A0A2V8HY12-F1
#
_entry.id   AF-A0A2V8HY12-F1
#
_cell.length_a   1.000
_cell.length_b   1.000
_cell.length_c   1.000
_cell.angle_alpha   90.00
_cell.angle_beta   90.00
_cell.angle_gamma   90.00
#
_symmetry.space_group_name_H-M   'P 1'
#
loop_
_entity.id
_entity.type
_entity.pdbx_description
1 polymer ?
#
loop_
_entity_poly.entity_id
_entity_poly.type
_entity_poly.pdbx_seq_one_letter_code
_entity_poly.pdbx_strand_id
1 'polypeptide(L)'
;MSADRLEMHMNRRSFLSAAGAAVVAAGFTDARTQQAAPGQPSRPGSGPARFRTGLVAYSYRQALQAKTMTYEDLIRIAVETGTDGIDMTVYWLPSTADDYLLPLRRLAYRNRVEIYSIGTRVRLAQPTTELRDQQLDELRKWLDVAQKVGATHVRVFGGAKPDGATLDQAIGFAAETLKRGAEYSVSRTTAASPTSQRRRLKSSHARTRRGPA
;
A
#
# COMPACT_ATOMS: atom_id res chain seq x y z
N MET A 1 8.02 58.61 7.48
CA MET A 1 7.13 58.41 6.33
C MET A 1 7.40 56.99 5.84
N SER A 2 6.70 55.99 6.37
CA SER A 2 5.52 55.33 5.76
C SER A 2 5.87 54.80 4.35
N ALA A 3 5.76 53.51 4.05
CA ALA A 3 4.58 52.70 4.30
C ALA A 3 4.90 51.20 4.47
N ASP A 4 4.11 50.58 5.35
CA ASP A 4 3.85 49.16 5.47
C ASP A 4 3.60 48.50 4.12
N ARG A 5 4.26 47.35 3.87
CA ARG A 5 3.82 46.40 2.85
C ARG A 5 2.91 45.38 3.54
N LEU A 6 1.61 45.69 3.56
CA LEU A 6 0.55 44.73 3.91
C LEU A 6 0.59 43.53 2.98
N GLU A 7 0.54 42.35 3.58
CA GLU A 7 0.20 41.09 2.93
C GLU A 7 -1.19 41.19 2.26
N MET A 8 -1.26 40.96 0.95
CA MET A 8 -2.54 40.70 0.29
C MET A 8 -2.89 39.22 0.45
N HIS A 9 -3.59 38.93 1.53
CA HIS A 9 -4.24 37.66 1.78
C HIS A 9 -5.45 37.53 0.81
N MET A 10 -5.29 36.76 -0.27
CA MET A 10 -6.33 36.57 -1.28
C MET A 10 -7.43 35.64 -0.74
N ASN A 11 -8.51 36.25 -0.24
CA ASN A 11 -9.65 35.55 0.33
C ASN A 11 -10.53 34.97 -0.79
N ARG A 12 -10.56 33.63 -0.91
CA ARG A 12 -11.28 32.88 -1.98
C ARG A 12 -12.81 32.96 -1.92
N ARG A 13 -13.38 33.82 -1.06
CA ARG A 13 -14.82 33.90 -0.77
C ARG A 13 -15.51 35.17 -1.27
N SER A 14 -14.79 36.11 -1.87
CA SER A 14 -15.36 37.40 -2.29
C SER A 14 -15.77 37.48 -3.77
N PHE A 15 -15.59 36.41 -4.56
CA PHE A 15 -15.90 36.45 -6.01
C PHE A 15 -17.32 35.96 -6.36
N LEU A 16 -18.12 35.48 -5.40
CA LEU A 16 -19.45 34.91 -5.69
C LEU A 16 -20.63 35.74 -5.14
N SER A 17 -20.42 36.98 -4.69
CA SER A 17 -21.48 37.73 -4.02
C SER A 17 -22.13 38.88 -4.82
N ALA A 18 -21.97 38.95 -6.15
CA ALA A 18 -22.53 40.06 -6.93
C ALA A 18 -23.12 39.64 -8.29
N ALA A 19 -24.26 38.94 -8.24
CA ALA A 19 -25.37 39.03 -9.20
C ALA A 19 -26.53 38.29 -8.52
N GLY A 20 -27.49 38.95 -7.87
CA GLY A 20 -28.36 39.95 -8.48
C GLY A 20 -29.70 39.28 -8.72
N ALA A 21 -30.58 39.39 -7.72
CA ALA A 21 -31.89 38.74 -7.65
C ALA A 21 -32.87 39.20 -8.74
N ALA A 22 -33.68 38.27 -9.24
CA ALA A 22 -34.99 38.57 -9.81
C ALA A 22 -36.00 37.51 -9.33
N VAL A 23 -37.04 38.01 -8.68
CA VAL A 23 -38.15 37.31 -8.00
C VAL A 23 -39.20 36.86 -9.01
N VAL A 24 -39.74 35.63 -8.90
CA VAL A 24 -41.20 35.35 -8.96
C VAL A 24 -41.49 34.04 -8.21
N ALA A 25 -42.39 34.12 -7.23
CA ALA A 25 -43.00 32.98 -6.58
C ALA A 25 -44.01 32.30 -7.51
N ALA A 26 -43.84 30.99 -7.74
CA ALA A 26 -44.91 30.10 -8.17
C ALA A 26 -44.60 28.73 -7.57
N GLY A 27 -45.42 28.29 -6.63
CA GLY A 27 -45.26 27.00 -6.00
C GLY A 27 -45.37 25.88 -7.02
N PHE A 28 -44.42 24.96 -7.00
CA PHE A 28 -44.63 23.56 -7.30
C PHE A 28 -43.71 22.79 -6.38
N THR A 29 -44.32 22.02 -5.48
CA THR A 29 -43.71 20.86 -4.86
C THR A 29 -43.36 19.88 -5.98
N ASP A 30 -42.23 20.07 -6.64
CA ASP A 30 -41.67 19.07 -7.54
C ASP A 30 -40.67 18.27 -6.71
N ALA A 31 -41.23 17.41 -5.86
CA ALA A 31 -40.56 16.19 -5.46
C ALA A 31 -40.34 15.39 -6.74
N ARG A 32 -39.29 15.73 -7.49
CA ARG A 32 -38.76 14.88 -8.54
C ARG A 32 -38.17 13.68 -7.86
N THR A 33 -39.06 12.72 -7.61
CA THR A 33 -38.73 11.31 -7.73
C THR A 33 -37.94 11.20 -9.04
N GLN A 34 -36.62 11.09 -8.94
CA GLN A 34 -35.82 10.64 -10.08
C GLN A 34 -36.27 9.22 -10.35
N GLN A 35 -37.31 9.08 -11.16
CA GLN A 35 -37.73 7.81 -11.69
C GLN A 35 -36.63 7.42 -12.67
N ALA A 36 -35.71 6.59 -12.19
CA ALA A 36 -34.68 5.98 -13.01
C ALA A 36 -35.39 5.27 -14.18
N ALA A 37 -34.98 5.61 -15.40
CA ALA A 37 -35.46 4.93 -16.60
C ALA A 37 -35.25 3.41 -16.44
N PRO A 38 -36.27 2.56 -16.65
CA PRO A 38 -36.10 1.12 -16.56
C PRO A 38 -35.16 0.68 -17.69
N GLY A 39 -34.04 0.05 -17.33
CA GLY A 39 -33.21 -0.67 -18.30
C GLY A 39 -31.79 -0.16 -18.55
N GLN A 40 -31.30 0.83 -17.80
CA GLN A 40 -29.86 1.11 -17.77
C GLN A 40 -29.19 0.21 -16.73
N PRO A 41 -28.32 -0.76 -17.10
CA PRO A 41 -27.55 -1.50 -16.12
C PRO A 41 -26.71 -0.49 -15.34
N SER A 42 -26.96 -0.37 -14.03
CA SER A 42 -26.12 0.42 -13.13
C SER A 42 -24.68 -0.04 -13.31
N ARG A 43 -23.81 0.84 -13.81
CA ARG A 43 -22.37 0.56 -13.91
C ARG A 43 -21.91 0.05 -12.54
N PRO A 44 -21.19 -1.08 -12.46
CA PRO A 44 -20.56 -1.50 -11.21
C PRO A 44 -19.71 -0.32 -10.71
N GLY A 45 -20.07 0.27 -9.56
CA GLY A 45 -19.31 1.38 -8.96
C GLY A 45 -20.00 2.74 -8.85
N SER A 46 -21.34 2.85 -8.93
CA SER A 46 -22.07 4.12 -8.71
C SER A 46 -22.14 4.60 -7.25
N GLY A 47 -21.42 3.96 -6.32
CA GLY A 47 -21.27 4.43 -4.95
C GLY A 47 -20.13 5.43 -4.80
N PRO A 48 -20.08 6.22 -3.72
CA PRO A 48 -18.94 7.10 -3.46
C PRO A 48 -17.65 6.27 -3.41
N ALA A 49 -16.62 6.72 -4.13
CA ALA A 49 -15.30 6.10 -4.11
C ALA A 49 -14.76 6.06 -2.68
N ARG A 50 -14.29 4.88 -2.25
CA ARG A 50 -13.68 4.69 -0.92
C ARG A 50 -12.17 4.60 -1.05
N PHE A 51 -11.51 5.74 -1.02
CA PHE A 51 -10.05 5.78 -0.91
C PHE A 51 -9.61 5.45 0.52
N ARG A 52 -8.60 4.59 0.65
CA ARG A 52 -7.91 4.33 1.91
C ARG A 52 -6.66 5.18 2.02
N THR A 53 -6.39 5.71 3.21
CA THR A 53 -5.22 6.53 3.49
C THR A 53 -4.02 5.66 3.85
N GLY A 54 -2.82 6.07 3.41
CA GLY A 54 -1.59 5.32 3.63
C GLY A 54 -0.47 6.22 4.12
N LEU A 55 0.25 5.78 5.15
CA LEU A 55 1.49 6.38 5.63
C LEU A 55 2.67 5.63 5.01
N VAL A 56 3.71 6.34 4.59
CA VAL A 56 4.94 5.72 4.10
C VAL A 56 6.05 6.02 5.10
N ALA A 57 6.73 4.99 5.61
CA ALA A 57 7.76 5.15 6.64
C ALA A 57 8.88 6.12 6.19
N TYR A 58 9.15 6.22 4.89
CA TYR A 58 10.08 7.20 4.31
C TYR A 58 9.78 8.66 4.70
N SER A 59 8.53 9.01 5.00
CA SER A 59 8.16 10.35 5.52
C SER A 59 8.86 10.67 6.85
N TYR A 60 9.20 9.65 7.64
CA TYR A 60 9.88 9.75 8.93
C TYR A 60 11.35 9.31 8.85
N ARG A 61 11.95 9.31 7.65
CA ARG A 61 13.31 8.80 7.40
C ARG A 61 14.37 9.34 8.37
N GLN A 62 14.30 10.62 8.74
CA GLN A 62 15.30 11.23 9.63
C GLN A 62 15.21 10.64 11.03
N ALA A 63 14.01 10.50 11.58
CA ALA A 63 13.78 9.94 12.91
C ALA A 63 14.07 8.42 12.95
N LEU A 64 13.66 7.67 11.92
CA LEU A 64 13.95 6.24 11.79
C LEU A 64 15.45 5.99 11.62
N GLN A 65 16.15 6.81 10.83
CA GLN A 65 17.60 6.71 10.65
C GLN A 65 18.36 7.07 11.92
N ALA A 66 17.90 8.09 12.66
CA ALA A 66 18.45 8.48 13.95
C ALA A 66 18.05 7.53 15.10
N LYS A 67 17.19 6.54 14.84
CA LYS A 67 16.61 5.62 15.83
C LYS A 67 15.90 6.34 17.00
N THR A 68 15.45 7.56 16.77
CA THR A 68 14.59 8.31 17.71
C THR A 68 13.12 7.93 17.55
N MET A 69 12.80 7.11 16.53
CA MET A 69 11.48 6.56 16.25
C MET A 69 11.62 5.11 15.77
N THR A 70 10.59 4.32 16.05
CA THR A 70 10.45 2.89 15.73
C THR A 70 9.28 2.64 14.77
N TYR A 71 9.13 1.41 14.28
CA TYR A 71 7.97 1.05 13.45
C TYR A 71 6.68 0.97 14.25
N GLU A 72 6.80 0.61 15.52
CA GLU A 72 5.74 0.64 16.51
C GLU A 72 5.19 2.06 16.69
N ASP A 73 6.06 3.07 16.65
CA ASP A 73 5.65 4.48 16.65
C ASP A 73 4.87 4.86 15.41
N LEU A 74 5.27 4.39 14.23
CA LEU A 74 4.52 4.64 12.99
C LEU A 74 3.12 4.05 13.04
N ILE A 75 2.95 2.87 13.65
CA ILE A 75 1.64 2.26 13.89
C ILE A 75 0.79 3.16 14.79
N ARG A 76 1.38 3.71 15.87
CA ARG A 76 0.67 4.65 16.76
C ARG A 76 0.27 5.93 16.03
N ILE A 77 1.18 6.51 15.25
CA ILE A 77 0.90 7.69 14.42
C ILE A 77 -0.24 7.42 13.43
N ALA A 78 -0.26 6.23 12.81
CA ALA A 78 -1.36 5.88 11.90
C ALA A 78 -2.71 5.87 12.63
N VAL A 79 -2.77 5.35 13.86
CA VAL A 79 -3.98 5.41 14.69
C VAL A 79 -4.36 6.86 15.02
N GLU A 80 -3.40 7.65 15.51
CA GLU A 80 -3.62 9.04 15.94
C GLU A 80 -4.10 9.93 14.79
N THR A 81 -3.64 9.67 13.57
CA THR A 81 -3.99 10.43 12.37
C THR A 81 -5.18 9.88 11.60
N GLY A 82 -5.73 8.74 12.00
CA GLY A 82 -6.79 8.06 11.24
C GLY A 82 -6.33 7.52 9.88
N THR A 83 -5.06 7.15 9.76
CA THR A 83 -4.49 6.52 8.57
C THR A 83 -4.82 5.03 8.54
N ASP A 84 -5.36 4.51 7.43
CA ASP A 84 -5.79 3.11 7.33
C ASP A 84 -4.62 2.11 7.33
N GLY A 85 -3.46 2.50 6.80
CA GLY A 85 -2.33 1.58 6.70
C GLY A 85 -0.96 2.21 6.47
N ILE A 86 0.07 1.36 6.48
CA ILE A 86 1.47 1.77 6.39
C ILE A 86 2.26 0.96 5.35
N ASP A 87 3.06 1.65 4.53
CA ASP A 87 4.22 1.09 3.80
C ASP A 87 5.43 1.16 4.73
N MET A 88 5.97 0.00 5.09
CA MET A 88 7.05 -0.09 6.07
C MET A 88 8.39 0.42 5.54
N THR A 89 8.64 0.53 4.22
CA THR A 89 9.96 0.92 3.67
C THR A 89 11.15 0.38 4.48
N VAL A 90 11.56 -0.87 4.22
CA VAL A 90 12.32 -1.78 5.11
C VAL A 90 13.72 -1.35 5.54
N TYR A 91 14.15 -0.17 5.14
CA TYR A 91 15.53 0.33 5.23
C TYR A 91 16.04 0.46 6.65
N TRP A 92 15.12 0.65 7.59
CA TRP A 92 15.40 0.87 9.00
C TRP A 92 14.83 -0.23 9.90
N LEU A 93 14.35 -1.35 9.34
CA LEU A 93 13.89 -2.47 10.17
C LEU A 93 15.06 -2.98 11.03
N PRO A 94 14.88 -3.07 12.36
CA PRO A 94 15.91 -3.62 13.25
C PRO A 94 16.26 -5.08 12.94
N SER A 95 15.28 -5.87 12.46
CA SER A 95 15.43 -7.29 12.17
C SER A 95 14.41 -7.74 11.13
N THR A 96 14.72 -8.83 10.44
CA THR A 96 13.79 -9.57 9.56
C THR A 96 13.44 -10.96 10.12
N ALA A 97 13.79 -11.22 11.38
CA ALA A 97 13.49 -12.47 12.06
C ALA A 97 12.06 -12.48 12.64
N ASP A 98 11.56 -13.69 12.90
CA ASP A 98 10.17 -13.91 13.31
C ASP A 98 9.86 -13.29 14.68
N ASP A 99 10.85 -13.24 15.57
CA ASP A 99 10.77 -12.62 16.89
C ASP A 99 10.52 -11.11 16.87
N TYR A 100 10.84 -10.45 15.76
CA TYR A 100 10.54 -9.04 15.52
C TYR A 100 9.29 -8.86 14.64
N LEU A 101 9.22 -9.57 13.51
CA LEU A 101 8.16 -9.34 12.52
C LEU A 101 6.77 -9.78 13.00
N LEU A 102 6.67 -10.88 13.75
CA LEU A 102 5.38 -11.40 14.21
C LEU A 102 4.76 -10.52 15.31
N PRO A 103 5.50 -10.03 16.32
CA PRO A 103 4.98 -9.02 17.23
C PRO A 103 4.57 -7.72 16.54
N LEU A 104 5.37 -7.23 15.57
CA LEU A 104 5.05 -6.01 14.83
C LEU A 104 3.72 -6.16 14.05
N ARG A 105 3.55 -7.28 13.34
CA ARG A 105 2.28 -7.64 12.68
C ARG A 105 1.12 -7.67 13.67
N ARG A 106 1.32 -8.30 14.84
CA ARG A 106 0.28 -8.40 15.88
C ARG A 106 -0.10 -7.03 16.43
N LEU A 107 0.87 -6.13 16.58
CA LEU A 107 0.64 -4.76 17.01
C LEU A 107 -0.21 -4.00 15.99
N ALA A 108 0.16 -4.04 14.71
CA ALA A 108 -0.61 -3.39 13.64
C ALA A 108 -2.05 -3.93 13.58
N TYR A 109 -2.21 -5.25 13.62
CA TYR A 109 -3.53 -5.89 13.65
C TYR A 109 -4.40 -5.45 14.82
N ARG A 110 -3.83 -5.41 16.05
CA ARG A 110 -4.57 -4.96 17.25
C ARG A 110 -5.01 -3.50 17.16
N ASN A 111 -4.23 -2.68 16.48
CA ASN A 111 -4.52 -1.27 16.25
C ASN A 111 -5.38 -1.02 15.00
N ARG A 112 -5.81 -2.08 14.30
CA ARG A 112 -6.58 -2.00 13.04
C ARG A 112 -5.87 -1.20 11.95
N VAL A 113 -4.53 -1.21 11.96
CA VAL A 113 -3.69 -0.59 10.93
C VAL A 113 -3.21 -1.67 9.98
N GLU A 114 -3.48 -1.51 8.69
CA GLU A 114 -3.02 -2.44 7.66
C GLU A 114 -1.54 -2.17 7.32
N ILE A 115 -0.68 -3.19 7.39
CA ILE A 115 0.63 -3.10 6.74
C ILE A 115 0.39 -3.46 5.28
N TYR A 116 0.19 -2.47 4.40
CA TYR A 116 -0.22 -2.73 3.02
C TYR A 116 0.98 -3.00 2.09
N SER A 117 2.16 -2.49 2.42
CA SER A 117 3.34 -2.60 1.56
C SER A 117 4.65 -2.64 2.35
N ILE A 118 5.68 -3.22 1.74
CA ILE A 118 7.06 -2.97 2.11
C ILE A 118 7.83 -2.34 0.93
N GLY A 119 8.43 -1.17 1.14
CA GLY A 119 9.38 -0.57 0.19
C GLY A 119 10.76 -1.21 0.29
N THR A 120 11.30 -1.71 -0.81
CA THR A 120 12.61 -2.38 -0.88
C THR A 120 13.58 -1.59 -1.75
N ARG A 121 14.90 -1.87 -1.68
CA ARG A 121 15.90 -1.28 -2.59
C ARG A 121 16.12 -2.08 -3.86
N VAL A 122 15.26 -3.04 -4.16
CA VAL A 122 15.38 -3.86 -5.38
C VAL A 122 15.27 -2.97 -6.61
N ARG A 123 16.22 -3.10 -7.54
CA ARG A 123 16.32 -2.35 -8.79
C ARG A 123 16.28 -3.30 -9.98
N LEU A 124 15.20 -3.27 -10.74
CA LEU A 124 14.90 -4.27 -11.77
C LEU A 124 15.77 -4.16 -13.04
N ALA A 125 16.10 -2.95 -13.50
CA ALA A 125 16.90 -2.72 -14.70
C ALA A 125 18.40 -2.88 -14.41
N GLN A 126 18.88 -4.12 -14.26
CA GLN A 126 20.31 -4.40 -14.19
C GLN A 126 20.87 -4.82 -15.57
N PRO A 127 22.09 -4.37 -15.93
CA PRO A 127 22.65 -4.58 -17.26
C PRO A 127 23.01 -6.05 -17.53
N THR A 128 23.52 -6.77 -16.53
CA THR A 128 23.96 -8.16 -16.67
C THR A 128 22.97 -9.13 -16.04
N THR A 129 22.99 -10.37 -16.51
CA THR A 129 22.15 -11.44 -15.98
C THR A 129 22.46 -11.71 -14.50
N GLU A 130 23.73 -11.68 -14.12
CA GLU A 130 24.18 -11.94 -12.75
C GLU A 130 23.63 -10.87 -11.79
N LEU A 131 23.65 -9.60 -12.21
CA LEU A 131 23.07 -8.52 -11.41
C LEU A 131 21.53 -8.63 -11.34
N ARG A 132 20.85 -9.05 -12.43
CA ARG A 132 19.41 -9.32 -12.40
C ARG A 132 19.07 -10.46 -11.43
N ASP A 133 19.87 -11.52 -11.43
CA ASP A 133 19.71 -12.67 -10.53
C ASP A 133 19.91 -12.26 -9.06
N GLN A 134 20.91 -11.43 -8.76
CA GLN A 134 21.09 -10.88 -7.40
C GLN A 134 19.87 -10.06 -6.94
N GLN A 135 19.28 -9.26 -7.82
CA GLN A 135 18.08 -8.48 -7.51
C GLN A 135 16.85 -9.38 -7.31
N LEU A 136 16.77 -10.49 -8.05
CA LEU A 136 15.72 -11.48 -7.89
C LEU A 136 15.84 -12.21 -6.54
N ASP A 137 17.04 -12.56 -6.10
CA ASP A 137 17.25 -13.20 -4.80
C ASP A 137 16.91 -12.26 -3.64
N GLU A 138 17.29 -10.98 -3.75
CA GLU A 138 16.88 -9.97 -2.78
C GLU A 138 15.35 -9.77 -2.78
N LEU A 139 14.71 -9.77 -3.96
CA LEU A 139 13.26 -9.71 -4.06
C LEU A 139 12.57 -10.92 -3.41
N ARG A 140 13.09 -12.14 -3.61
CA ARG A 140 12.57 -13.36 -2.97
C ARG A 140 12.63 -13.27 -1.46
N LYS A 141 13.75 -12.81 -0.91
CA LYS A 141 13.90 -12.55 0.53
C LYS A 141 12.87 -11.55 1.03
N TRP A 142 12.65 -10.44 0.32
CA TRP A 142 11.65 -9.45 0.74
C TRP A 142 10.21 -9.94 0.60
N LEU A 143 9.89 -10.78 -0.39
CA LEU A 143 8.60 -11.44 -0.49
C LEU A 143 8.32 -12.33 0.74
N ASP A 144 9.34 -13.04 1.23
CA ASP A 144 9.23 -13.84 2.46
C ASP A 144 9.00 -12.95 3.70
N VAL A 145 9.71 -11.83 3.80
CA VAL A 145 9.52 -10.84 4.89
C VAL A 145 8.13 -10.20 4.83
N ALA A 146 7.66 -9.82 3.63
CA ALA A 146 6.31 -9.29 3.42
C ALA A 146 5.25 -10.27 3.94
N GLN A 147 5.36 -11.54 3.59
CA GLN A 147 4.43 -12.57 4.06
C GLN A 147 4.42 -12.67 5.60
N LYS A 148 5.60 -12.62 6.24
CA LYS A 148 5.72 -12.71 7.70
C LYS A 148 5.09 -11.52 8.39
N VAL A 149 5.45 -10.29 7.99
CA VAL A 149 4.94 -9.04 8.57
C VAL A 149 3.48 -8.76 8.20
N GLY A 150 2.95 -9.47 7.19
CA GLY A 150 1.56 -9.38 6.76
C GLY A 150 1.31 -8.33 5.66
N ALA A 151 2.36 -7.90 4.95
CA ALA A 151 2.27 -7.02 3.80
C ALA A 151 1.67 -7.72 2.58
N THR A 152 0.75 -7.04 1.89
CA THR A 152 0.13 -7.53 0.65
C THR A 152 0.92 -7.13 -0.60
N HIS A 153 1.73 -6.07 -0.51
CA HIS A 153 2.54 -5.56 -1.62
C HIS A 153 4.02 -5.49 -1.27
N VAL A 154 4.87 -5.66 -2.28
CA VAL A 154 6.30 -5.35 -2.24
C VAL A 154 6.58 -4.31 -3.30
N ARG A 155 7.04 -3.15 -2.87
CA ARG A 155 7.43 -2.06 -3.78
C ARG A 155 8.91 -2.19 -4.15
N VAL A 156 9.16 -2.15 -5.45
CA VAL A 156 10.48 -2.25 -6.08
C VAL A 156 10.72 -1.04 -6.99
N PHE A 157 11.96 -0.83 -7.42
CA PHE A 157 12.32 0.25 -8.34
C PHE A 157 12.67 -0.30 -9.72
N GLY A 158 12.29 0.42 -10.77
CA GLY A 158 12.82 0.16 -12.11
C GLY A 158 14.34 0.30 -12.15
N GLY A 159 14.92 1.21 -11.37
CA GLY A 159 16.34 1.54 -11.39
C GLY A 159 16.65 2.66 -12.39
N ALA A 160 17.91 3.11 -12.43
CA ALA A 160 18.39 4.00 -13.47
C ALA A 160 18.65 3.20 -14.76
N LYS A 161 18.58 3.87 -15.92
CA LYS A 161 19.03 3.29 -17.19
C LYS A 161 20.51 2.91 -17.04
N PRO A 162 20.91 1.64 -17.26
CA PRO A 162 22.31 1.28 -17.21
C PRO A 162 23.15 2.05 -18.23
N ASP A 163 24.43 2.25 -17.90
CA ASP A 163 25.39 2.85 -18.83
C ASP A 163 25.52 1.98 -20.07
N GLY A 164 25.60 2.60 -21.25
CA GLY A 164 25.66 1.89 -22.54
C GLY A 164 24.34 1.25 -23.02
N ALA A 165 23.31 1.12 -22.18
CA ALA A 165 22.02 0.59 -22.60
C ALA A 165 21.11 1.67 -23.22
N THR A 166 20.26 1.27 -24.16
CA THR A 166 19.10 2.07 -24.59
C THR A 166 17.98 2.03 -23.54
N LEU A 167 17.00 2.93 -23.65
CA LEU A 167 15.82 2.91 -22.77
C LEU A 167 15.03 1.61 -22.94
N ASP A 168 14.83 1.14 -24.17
CA ASP A 168 14.09 -0.09 -24.46
C ASP A 168 14.77 -1.32 -23.87
N GLN A 169 16.11 -1.39 -23.93
CA GLN A 169 16.87 -2.44 -23.26
C GLN A 169 16.67 -2.38 -21.74
N ALA A 170 16.73 -1.20 -21.12
CA ALA A 170 16.52 -1.04 -19.68
C ALA A 170 15.09 -1.48 -19.26
N ILE A 171 14.08 -1.14 -20.06
CA ILE A 171 12.70 -1.60 -19.87
C ILE A 171 12.62 -3.12 -19.99
N GLY A 172 13.27 -3.71 -21.01
CA GLY A 172 13.34 -5.15 -21.21
C GLY A 172 13.94 -5.88 -20.00
N PHE A 173 15.06 -5.38 -19.47
CA PHE A 173 15.72 -5.91 -18.27
C PHE A 173 14.80 -5.84 -17.04
N ALA A 174 14.12 -4.71 -16.85
CA ALA A 174 13.21 -4.53 -15.73
C ALA A 174 11.98 -5.46 -15.83
N ALA A 175 11.40 -5.58 -17.03
CA ALA A 175 10.25 -6.42 -17.30
C ALA A 175 10.57 -7.91 -17.09
N GLU A 176 11.72 -8.37 -17.56
CA GLU A 176 12.21 -9.74 -17.33
C GLU A 176 12.36 -10.05 -15.83
N THR A 177 13.07 -9.18 -15.10
CA THR A 177 13.28 -9.34 -13.66
C THR A 177 11.96 -9.31 -12.89
N LEU A 178 11.07 -8.38 -13.21
CA LEU A 178 9.75 -8.26 -12.56
C LEU A 178 8.88 -9.48 -12.82
N LYS A 179 8.86 -10.00 -14.06
CA LYS A 179 8.10 -11.20 -14.42
C LYS A 179 8.56 -12.40 -13.60
N ARG A 180 9.87 -12.65 -13.52
CA ARG A 180 10.44 -13.74 -12.71
C ARG A 180 10.13 -13.58 -11.22
N GLY A 181 10.13 -12.35 -10.72
CA GLY A 181 9.71 -12.03 -9.35
C GLY A 181 8.23 -12.32 -9.09
N ALA A 182 7.36 -11.97 -10.03
CA ALA A 182 5.93 -12.22 -9.95
C ALA A 182 5.59 -13.73 -9.99
N GLU A 183 6.29 -14.51 -10.81
CA GLU A 183 6.14 -15.96 -10.84
C GLU A 183 6.45 -16.60 -9.47
N TYR A 184 7.49 -16.10 -8.78
CA TYR A 184 7.81 -16.54 -7.42
C TYR A 184 6.74 -16.14 -6.39
N SER A 185 6.17 -14.93 -6.49
CA SER A 185 5.18 -14.42 -5.51
C SER A 185 3.86 -15.20 -5.49
N VAL A 186 3.46 -15.80 -6.63
CA VAL A 186 2.27 -16.66 -6.72
C VAL A 186 2.39 -17.89 -5.80
N SER A 187 3.57 -18.48 -5.72
CA SER A 187 3.83 -19.65 -4.84
C SER A 187 3.67 -19.32 -3.34
N ARG A 188 3.91 -18.07 -2.95
CA ARG A 188 3.80 -17.60 -1.55
C ARG A 188 2.38 -17.17 -1.18
N THR A 189 1.66 -16.57 -2.13
CA THR A 189 0.26 -16.19 -1.93
C THR A 189 -0.65 -17.41 -1.77
N THR A 190 -0.41 -18.48 -2.54
CA THR A 190 -1.19 -19.73 -2.45
C THR A 190 -0.99 -20.48 -1.12
N ALA A 191 0.19 -20.38 -0.50
CA ALA A 191 0.45 -20.99 0.80
C ALA A 191 -0.40 -20.38 1.95
N ALA A 192 -0.79 -19.11 1.82
CA ALA A 192 -1.57 -18.36 2.80
C ALA A 192 -3.11 -18.49 2.62
N SER A 193 -3.58 -19.23 1.61
CA SER A 193 -5.02 -19.46 1.43
C SER A 193 -5.56 -20.39 2.55
N PRO A 194 -6.72 -20.08 3.17
CA PRO A 194 -7.31 -20.88 4.26
C PRO A 194 -7.57 -22.36 3.91
N THR A 195 -7.51 -22.71 2.62
CA THR A 195 -7.55 -24.08 2.12
C THR A 195 -6.34 -24.93 2.56
N SER A 196 -5.16 -24.34 2.77
CA SER A 196 -3.95 -25.07 3.20
C SER A 196 -4.02 -25.50 4.68
N GLN A 197 -4.64 -24.70 5.55
CA GLN A 197 -4.85 -25.05 6.96
C GLN A 197 -5.84 -26.22 7.15
N ARG A 198 -6.86 -26.34 6.28
CA ARG A 198 -7.78 -27.50 6.30
C ARG A 198 -7.07 -28.82 6.01
N ARG A 199 -6.02 -28.81 5.17
CA ARG A 199 -5.28 -30.03 4.84
C ARG A 199 -4.39 -30.51 6.00
N ARG A 200 -3.83 -29.58 6.78
CA ARG A 200 -3.03 -29.88 7.99
C ARG A 200 -3.88 -30.37 9.17
N LEU A 201 -5.11 -29.87 9.30
CA LEU A 201 -6.07 -30.33 10.32
C LEU A 201 -6.56 -31.75 10.02
N LYS A 202 -6.79 -32.11 8.75
CA LYS A 202 -7.18 -33.47 8.35
C LYS A 202 -6.07 -34.51 8.58
N SER A 203 -4.80 -34.16 8.39
CA SER A 203 -3.68 -35.09 8.67
C SER A 203 -3.41 -35.29 10.16
N SER A 204 -3.72 -34.30 11.00
CA SER A 204 -3.60 -34.42 12.47
C SER A 204 -4.68 -35.35 13.05
N HIS A 205 -5.92 -35.30 12.53
CA HIS A 205 -7.01 -36.18 12.98
C HIS A 205 -6.89 -37.63 12.50
N ALA A 206 -6.12 -37.89 11.43
CA ALA A 206 -5.86 -39.25 10.96
C ALA A 206 -4.82 -40.00 11.81
N ARG A 207 -3.95 -39.26 12.53
CA ARG A 207 -2.85 -39.87 13.32
C ARG A 207 -3.27 -40.26 14.74
N THR A 208 -4.36 -39.72 15.26
CA THR A 208 -4.91 -40.04 16.59
C THR A 208 -5.89 -41.21 16.61
N ARG A 209 -6.20 -41.83 15.45
CA ARG A 209 -7.08 -43.01 15.36
C ARG A 209 -6.37 -44.36 15.23
N ARG A 210 -5.04 -44.40 15.28
CA ARG A 210 -4.27 -45.65 15.39
C ARG A 210 -3.53 -45.65 16.73
N GLY A 211 -4.25 -46.03 17.78
CA GLY A 211 -3.64 -46.45 19.05
C GLY A 211 -3.02 -47.85 18.92
N PRO A 212 -2.08 -48.23 19.80
CA PRO A 212 -1.29 -49.45 19.66
C PRO A 212 -2.18 -50.68 19.88
N ALA A 213 -1.93 -51.71 19.06
CA ALA A 213 -2.41 -53.07 19.30
C ALA A 213 -1.51 -53.78 20.32
#